data_AF-A0A812R2V9-F1
#
_entry.id   AF-A0A812R2V9-F1
#
_cell.length_a   1.000
_cell.length_b   1.000
_cell.length_c   1.000
_cell.angle_alpha   90.00
_cell.angle_beta   90.00
_cell.angle_gamma   90.00
#
_symmetry.space_group_name_H-M   'P 1'
#
loop_
_entity.id
_entity.type
_entity.pdbx_description
1 polymer ?
#
loop_
_entity_poly.entity_id
_entity_poly.type
_entity_poly.pdbx_seq_one_letter_code
_entity_poly.pdbx_strand_id
1 'polypeptide(L)'
;LATGVLLSWTSPSWALRDVSSELEQDVLELYKMAGNGGHRPEHHSRRFSRQPASPEAVATSPVGSRPAAETARAESAEPVAVGKVPADDSTCFVDNSGYSGGCKMDGCSCPALQHCYPKFSKDDGDQDVGVCGLAMWFMSLISAVLFGTFVFGLMVMRSCLQYEDKTRELVRESSSIRARARRSQAQAASRGNTQQAPDG
;
A
#
# COMPACT_ATOMS: atom_id res chain seq x y z
N LEU A 1 -18.29 -36.91 11.08
CA LEU A 1 -18.47 -36.46 9.68
C LEU A 1 -18.33 -34.95 9.62
N ALA A 2 -17.12 -34.46 9.35
CA ALA A 2 -16.87 -33.09 8.89
C ALA A 2 -15.56 -33.16 8.11
N THR A 3 -15.73 -33.21 6.80
CA THR A 3 -14.70 -33.31 5.77
C THR A 3 -13.68 -32.18 5.93
N GLY A 4 -12.41 -32.57 6.04
CA GLY A 4 -11.28 -31.66 5.99
C GLY A 4 -11.28 -30.90 4.67
N VAL A 5 -11.65 -29.63 4.74
CA VAL A 5 -11.30 -28.66 3.71
C VAL A 5 -9.80 -28.41 3.88
N LEU A 6 -9.01 -29.27 3.25
CA LEU A 6 -7.63 -28.95 2.89
C LEU A 6 -7.71 -27.74 1.96
N LEU A 7 -7.70 -26.55 2.54
CA LEU A 7 -7.32 -25.32 1.87
C LEU A 7 -5.91 -25.59 1.34
N SER A 8 -5.87 -26.06 0.10
CA SER A 8 -4.64 -26.21 -0.64
C SER A 8 -4.11 -24.81 -0.82
N TRP A 9 -3.09 -24.46 -0.04
CA TRP A 9 -2.24 -23.30 -0.27
C TRP A 9 -1.44 -23.57 -1.56
N THR A 10 -2.13 -23.68 -2.69
CA THR A 10 -1.50 -23.62 -4.00
C THR A 10 -1.05 -22.18 -4.17
N SER A 11 0.22 -21.96 -3.84
CA SER A 11 1.06 -20.82 -4.20
C SER A 11 0.36 -19.77 -5.09
N PRO A 12 0.14 -18.54 -4.60
CA PRO A 12 -0.43 -17.43 -5.39
C PRO A 12 0.52 -16.90 -6.48
N SER A 13 1.54 -17.68 -6.88
CA SER A 13 2.59 -17.30 -7.83
C SER A 13 2.06 -16.95 -9.22
N TRP A 14 0.90 -17.49 -9.60
CA TRP A 14 0.31 -17.24 -10.91
C TRP A 14 -0.50 -15.93 -10.93
N ALA A 15 -1.25 -15.62 -9.88
CA ALA A 15 -2.00 -14.36 -9.77
C ALA A 15 -1.08 -13.13 -9.65
N LEU A 16 0.07 -13.27 -8.98
CA LEU A 16 1.09 -12.20 -8.93
C LEU A 16 1.82 -11.99 -10.26
N ARG A 17 1.87 -13.01 -11.13
CA ARG A 17 2.49 -12.90 -12.46
C ARG A 17 1.65 -12.07 -13.42
N ASP A 18 0.32 -12.19 -13.36
CA ASP A 18 -0.56 -11.41 -14.23
C ASP A 18 -0.56 -9.92 -13.87
N VAL A 19 -0.68 -9.59 -12.58
CA VAL A 19 -0.63 -8.19 -12.11
C VAL A 19 0.72 -7.54 -12.43
N SER A 20 1.81 -8.31 -12.38
CA SER A 20 3.14 -7.82 -12.77
C SER A 20 3.22 -7.49 -14.26
N SER A 21 2.52 -8.24 -15.12
CA SER A 21 2.58 -8.04 -16.57
C SER A 21 1.80 -6.80 -17.04
N GLU A 22 0.62 -6.53 -16.45
CA GLU A 22 -0.13 -5.30 -16.74
C GLU A 22 0.60 -4.06 -16.22
N LEU A 23 1.22 -4.15 -15.03
CA LEU A 23 2.01 -3.04 -14.48
C LEU A 23 3.24 -2.75 -15.32
N GLU A 24 3.91 -3.78 -15.86
CA GLU A 24 5.03 -3.58 -16.78
C GLU A 24 4.58 -2.92 -18.09
N GLN A 25 3.38 -3.24 -18.61
CA GLN A 25 2.83 -2.60 -19.80
C GLN A 25 2.52 -1.11 -19.58
N ASP A 26 1.88 -0.76 -18.46
CA ASP A 26 1.57 0.63 -18.10
C ASP A 26 2.84 1.46 -17.85
N VAL A 27 3.85 0.88 -17.18
CA VAL A 27 5.14 1.55 -16.97
C VAL A 27 5.87 1.76 -18.29
N LEU A 28 5.79 0.82 -19.24
CA LEU A 28 6.40 0.93 -20.56
C LEU A 28 5.71 2.00 -21.43
N GLU A 29 4.37 2.11 -21.34
CA GLU A 29 3.56 3.17 -21.94
C GLU A 29 3.97 4.55 -21.40
N LEU A 30 4.06 4.70 -20.07
CA LEU A 30 4.54 5.93 -19.42
C LEU A 30 5.97 6.30 -19.86
N TYR A 31 6.87 5.32 -19.97
CA TYR A 31 8.24 5.56 -20.46
C TYR A 31 8.28 5.97 -21.94
N LYS A 32 7.42 5.39 -22.79
CA LYS A 32 7.28 5.81 -24.20
C LYS A 32 6.77 7.25 -24.32
N MET A 33 5.82 7.65 -23.48
CA MET A 33 5.31 9.02 -23.47
C MET A 33 6.37 10.02 -22.99
N ALA A 34 7.19 9.65 -21.98
CA ALA A 34 8.30 10.48 -21.52
C ALA A 34 9.44 10.61 -22.55
N GLY A 35 9.66 9.58 -23.39
CA GLY A 35 10.72 9.56 -24.40
C GLY A 35 10.47 10.45 -25.63
N ASN A 36 9.21 10.79 -25.93
CA ASN A 36 8.85 11.61 -27.09
C ASN A 36 8.74 13.12 -26.79
N GLY A 37 8.93 13.52 -25.53
CA GLY A 37 8.93 14.92 -25.09
C GLY A 37 10.25 15.64 -25.35
N GLY A 38 10.64 15.78 -26.63
CA GLY A 38 11.79 16.56 -27.07
C GLY A 38 11.66 18.08 -26.90
N HIS A 39 10.93 18.57 -25.90
CA HIS A 39 10.93 19.98 -25.54
C HIS A 39 11.88 20.21 -24.38
N ARG A 40 13.12 20.53 -24.76
CA ARG A 40 14.21 21.02 -23.92
C ARG A 40 13.71 22.25 -23.11
N PRO A 41 13.50 22.15 -21.78
CA PRO A 41 13.28 23.34 -20.99
C PRO A 41 14.62 24.08 -20.91
N GLU A 42 14.64 25.31 -21.42
CA GLU A 42 15.80 26.18 -21.26
C GLU A 42 16.11 26.36 -19.78
N HIS A 43 17.34 26.02 -19.42
CA HIS A 43 17.94 26.21 -18.11
C HIS A 43 18.02 27.71 -17.78
N HIS A 44 16.99 28.27 -17.15
CA HIS A 44 17.14 29.54 -16.46
C HIS A 44 17.88 29.29 -15.13
N SER A 45 19.20 29.35 -15.22
CA SER A 45 20.15 29.22 -14.12
C SER A 45 19.93 30.33 -13.09
N ARG A 46 19.06 30.09 -12.09
CA ARG A 46 19.04 30.90 -10.86
C ARG A 46 20.17 30.40 -9.97
N ARG A 47 21.22 31.21 -9.87
CA ARG A 47 22.27 31.11 -8.85
C ARG A 47 21.62 31.07 -7.48
N PHE A 48 21.52 29.88 -6.89
CA PHE A 48 21.19 29.74 -5.49
C PHE A 48 22.47 30.01 -4.70
N SER A 49 22.58 31.24 -4.18
CA SER A 49 23.64 31.62 -3.25
C SER A 49 23.65 30.66 -2.08
N ARG A 50 24.80 30.03 -1.86
CA ARG A 50 25.14 29.36 -0.60
C ARG A 50 25.05 30.38 0.52
N GLN A 51 24.05 30.25 1.38
CA GLN A 51 24.12 30.82 2.73
C GLN A 51 24.86 29.82 3.64
N PRO A 52 25.85 30.27 4.42
CA PRO A 52 26.53 29.43 5.39
C PRO A 52 25.61 29.10 6.57
N ALA A 53 25.72 27.86 7.04
CA ALA A 53 25.01 27.33 8.19
C ALA A 53 25.37 28.11 9.46
N SER A 54 24.34 28.62 10.15
CA SER A 54 24.42 29.07 11.54
C SER A 54 24.10 27.88 12.47
N PRO A 55 24.85 27.66 13.55
CA PRO A 55 24.54 26.64 14.54
C PRO A 55 23.48 27.16 15.50
N GLU A 56 22.21 26.86 15.24
CA GLU A 56 21.13 27.13 16.20
C GLU A 56 20.93 25.96 17.17
N ALA A 57 20.85 26.37 18.43
CA ALA A 57 20.78 25.59 19.63
C ALA A 57 19.65 24.54 19.63
N VAL A 58 20.00 23.38 20.20
CA VAL A 58 19.07 22.35 20.63
C VAL A 58 18.18 22.93 21.73
N ALA A 59 17.02 23.46 21.33
CA ALA A 59 15.93 23.79 22.24
C ALA A 59 15.06 22.54 22.41
N THR A 60 15.26 21.86 23.54
CA THR A 60 14.42 20.78 24.03
C THR A 60 12.99 21.29 24.19
N SER A 61 12.11 20.95 23.26
CA SER A 61 10.69 21.28 23.36
C SER A 61 10.01 20.43 24.43
N PRO A 62 9.16 21.02 25.28
CA PRO A 62 8.42 20.29 26.30
C PRO A 62 7.42 19.34 25.64
N VAL A 63 7.35 18.13 26.18
CA VAL A 63 6.31 17.13 25.90
C VAL A 63 4.97 17.74 26.32
N GLY A 64 4.34 18.43 25.37
CA GLY A 64 2.99 18.95 25.48
C GLY A 64 2.01 17.80 25.30
N SER A 65 1.43 17.36 26.42
CA SER A 65 0.28 16.48 26.51
C SER A 65 -0.87 17.05 25.69
N ARG A 66 -0.95 16.68 24.41
CA ARG A 66 -2.12 16.97 23.59
C ARG A 66 -3.28 16.11 24.13
N PRO A 67 -4.40 16.71 24.55
CA PRO A 67 -5.61 15.92 24.75
C PRO A 67 -5.92 15.24 23.43
N ALA A 68 -6.25 13.96 23.50
CA ALA A 68 -6.78 13.20 22.38
C ALA A 68 -8.02 13.93 21.87
N ALA A 69 -7.82 14.82 20.91
CA ALA A 69 -8.87 15.33 20.05
C ALA A 69 -9.27 14.14 19.18
N GLU A 70 -10.12 13.32 19.80
CA GLU A 70 -10.97 12.30 19.22
C GLU A 70 -11.41 12.80 17.86
N THR A 71 -10.67 12.37 16.85
CA THR A 71 -11.01 12.65 15.47
C THR A 71 -12.18 11.72 15.21
N ALA A 72 -13.36 12.19 15.62
CA ALA A 72 -14.65 11.66 15.22
C ALA A 72 -14.74 11.83 13.70
N ARG A 73 -13.99 11.00 12.99
CA ARG A 73 -14.22 10.70 11.60
C ARG A 73 -15.53 9.94 11.65
N ALA A 74 -16.61 10.69 11.53
CA ALA A 74 -17.92 10.20 11.20
C ALA A 74 -17.76 9.47 9.86
N GLU A 75 -17.38 8.20 9.94
CA GLU A 75 -17.59 7.23 8.91
C GLU A 75 -19.10 7.25 8.69
N SER A 76 -19.52 7.96 7.64
CA SER A 76 -20.87 7.83 7.10
C SER A 76 -20.99 6.39 6.62
N ALA A 77 -21.26 5.50 7.56
CA ALA A 77 -21.87 4.22 7.27
C ALA A 77 -23.22 4.57 6.65
N GLU A 78 -23.25 4.53 5.33
CA GLU A 78 -24.48 4.54 4.57
C GLU A 78 -25.41 3.52 5.22
N PRO A 79 -26.62 3.91 5.65
CA PRO A 79 -27.54 3.01 6.31
C PRO A 79 -27.93 1.95 5.29
N VAL A 80 -27.25 0.81 5.34
CA VAL A 80 -27.62 -0.40 4.61
C VAL A 80 -29.07 -0.64 5.01
N ALA A 81 -29.98 -0.39 4.08
CA ALA A 81 -31.41 -0.51 4.31
C ALA A 81 -31.70 -1.96 4.70
N VAL A 82 -31.80 -2.22 6.00
CA VAL A 82 -32.23 -3.49 6.56
C VAL A 82 -33.68 -3.61 6.13
N GLY A 83 -33.88 -4.36 5.04
CA GLY A 83 -35.20 -4.67 4.51
C GLY A 83 -36.07 -5.18 5.66
N LYS A 84 -37.24 -4.56 5.80
CA LYS A 84 -38.23 -4.90 6.82
C LYS A 84 -38.69 -6.34 6.59
N VAL A 85 -38.02 -7.29 7.23
CA VAL A 85 -38.40 -8.71 7.20
C VAL A 85 -39.74 -8.83 7.94
N PRO A 86 -40.75 -9.48 7.34
CA PRO A 86 -42.05 -9.67 7.99
C PRO A 86 -41.84 -10.36 9.34
N ALA A 87 -42.51 -9.84 10.36
CA ALA A 87 -42.52 -10.37 11.71
C ALA A 87 -43.30 -11.70 11.72
N ASP A 88 -42.66 -12.76 11.25
CA ASP A 88 -42.97 -14.11 11.73
C ASP A 88 -42.50 -14.20 13.18
N ASP A 89 -43.20 -15.02 13.97
CA ASP A 89 -43.12 -15.19 15.44
C ASP A 89 -41.78 -15.81 15.92
N SER A 90 -40.67 -15.48 15.24
CA SER A 90 -39.32 -15.88 15.60
C SER A 90 -38.79 -14.94 16.68
N THR A 91 -38.46 -15.52 17.83
CA THR A 91 -38.00 -14.92 19.10
C THR A 91 -36.68 -14.10 19.01
N CYS A 92 -36.24 -13.73 17.81
CA CYS A 92 -35.01 -12.97 17.60
C CYS A 92 -35.31 -11.48 17.74
N PHE A 93 -34.68 -10.82 18.70
CA PHE A 93 -34.80 -9.38 18.87
C PHE A 93 -33.62 -8.65 18.22
N VAL A 94 -33.90 -7.53 17.59
CA VAL A 94 -32.86 -6.61 17.11
C VAL A 94 -32.76 -5.49 18.13
N ASP A 95 -31.58 -5.36 18.75
CA ASP A 95 -31.30 -4.25 19.65
C ASP A 95 -31.25 -2.93 18.87
N ASN A 96 -31.48 -1.80 19.55
CA ASN A 96 -31.42 -0.45 18.93
C ASN A 96 -30.05 -0.14 18.32
N SER A 97 -29.03 -0.89 18.70
CA SER A 97 -27.68 -0.88 18.14
C SER A 97 -27.57 -1.56 16.76
N GLY A 98 -28.66 -2.16 16.26
CA GLY A 98 -28.70 -2.88 14.99
C GLY A 98 -28.19 -4.32 15.06
N TYR A 99 -27.83 -4.81 16.25
CA TYR A 99 -27.38 -6.19 16.44
C TYR A 99 -28.57 -7.11 16.76
N SER A 100 -28.64 -8.24 16.07
CA SER A 100 -29.58 -9.33 16.39
C SER A 100 -29.08 -10.11 17.61
N GLY A 101 -29.87 -10.14 18.68
CA GLY A 101 -29.66 -10.96 19.87
C GLY A 101 -30.58 -12.18 19.90
N GLY A 102 -30.42 -13.04 20.91
CA GLY A 102 -31.27 -14.22 21.10
C GLY A 102 -30.76 -15.48 20.38
N CYS A 103 -29.49 -15.53 19.97
CA CYS A 103 -28.92 -16.68 19.25
C CYS A 103 -28.87 -17.98 20.05
N LYS A 104 -29.11 -17.93 21.36
CA LYS A 104 -29.23 -19.10 22.22
C LYS A 104 -30.67 -19.61 22.34
N MET A 105 -31.65 -18.85 21.85
CA MET A 105 -33.06 -19.26 21.80
C MET A 105 -33.33 -20.09 20.55
N ASP A 106 -34.28 -21.02 20.64
CA ASP A 106 -34.67 -21.88 19.52
C ASP A 106 -35.20 -21.03 18.35
N GLY A 107 -34.69 -21.29 17.14
CA GLY A 107 -35.12 -20.62 15.92
C GLY A 107 -34.27 -19.41 15.48
N CYS A 108 -33.31 -18.96 16.28
CA CYS A 108 -32.36 -17.91 15.90
C CYS A 108 -31.00 -18.50 15.51
N SER A 109 -30.44 -18.09 14.37
CA SER A 109 -29.10 -18.50 13.94
C SER A 109 -28.29 -17.30 13.48
N CYS A 110 -27.06 -17.17 13.98
CA CYS A 110 -26.16 -16.11 13.56
C CYS A 110 -25.69 -16.35 12.10
N PRO A 111 -25.39 -15.27 11.35
CA PRO A 111 -24.70 -15.37 10.06
C PRO A 111 -23.40 -16.16 10.18
N ALA A 112 -22.98 -16.85 9.13
CA ALA A 112 -21.80 -17.73 9.15
C ALA A 112 -20.47 -17.07 9.59
N LEU A 113 -20.37 -15.74 9.49
CA LEU A 113 -19.20 -14.96 9.90
C LEU A 113 -19.28 -14.44 11.36
N GLN A 114 -20.39 -14.73 12.04
CA GLN A 114 -20.66 -14.31 13.40
C GLN A 114 -20.71 -15.52 14.35
N HIS A 115 -20.28 -15.32 15.58
CA HIS A 115 -20.39 -16.29 16.67
C HIS A 115 -21.37 -15.79 17.73
N CYS A 116 -22.12 -16.74 18.30
CA CYS A 116 -23.01 -16.47 19.43
C CYS A 116 -22.16 -16.38 20.71
N TYR A 117 -22.01 -15.17 21.24
CA TYR A 117 -21.29 -14.89 22.47
C TYR A 117 -22.28 -14.77 23.63
N PRO A 118 -21.98 -15.34 24.82
CA PRO A 118 -22.89 -15.27 25.96
C PRO A 118 -23.05 -13.82 26.43
N LYS A 119 -24.30 -13.41 26.67
CA LYS A 119 -24.64 -12.09 27.22
C LYS A 119 -25.74 -12.28 28.24
N PHE A 120 -25.42 -11.97 29.50
CA PHE A 120 -26.35 -12.03 30.61
C PHE A 120 -27.08 -10.70 30.74
N SER A 121 -28.41 -10.72 30.58
CA SER A 121 -29.25 -9.56 30.85
C SER A 121 -29.53 -9.49 32.35
N LYS A 122 -29.31 -8.33 32.97
CA LYS A 122 -29.64 -8.11 34.39
C LYS A 122 -31.14 -8.00 34.63
N ASP A 123 -31.91 -7.65 33.61
CA ASP A 123 -33.33 -7.34 33.74
C ASP A 123 -34.20 -8.60 33.78
N ASP A 124 -33.75 -9.70 33.17
CA ASP A 124 -34.53 -10.95 33.00
C ASP A 124 -33.99 -12.12 33.83
N GLY A 125 -33.33 -11.85 34.96
CA GLY A 125 -32.93 -12.88 35.92
C GLY A 125 -31.73 -13.73 35.49
N ASP A 126 -30.66 -13.10 34.98
CA ASP A 126 -29.41 -13.76 34.58
C ASP A 126 -29.57 -14.83 33.49
N GLN A 127 -30.58 -14.69 32.63
CA GLN A 127 -30.70 -15.54 31.46
C GLN A 127 -29.65 -15.15 30.40
N ASP A 128 -28.92 -16.15 29.90
CA ASP A 128 -27.98 -15.98 28.79
C ASP A 128 -28.74 -15.97 27.47
N VAL A 129 -29.03 -14.77 26.97
CA VAL A 129 -29.74 -14.58 25.69
C VAL A 129 -28.83 -14.80 24.49
N GLY A 130 -27.52 -14.66 24.67
CA GLY A 130 -26.54 -14.69 23.58
C GLY A 130 -26.67 -13.50 22.61
N VAL A 131 -25.54 -13.01 22.10
CA VAL A 131 -25.48 -12.00 21.04
C VAL A 131 -24.59 -12.47 19.91
N CYS A 132 -25.04 -12.26 18.66
CA CYS A 132 -24.20 -12.52 17.50
C CYS A 132 -23.14 -11.42 17.39
N GLY A 133 -21.87 -11.79 17.49
CA GLY A 133 -20.72 -10.91 17.31
C GLY A 133 -19.79 -11.42 16.22
N LEU A 134 -18.98 -10.54 15.63
CA LEU A 134 -17.99 -10.96 14.62
C LEU A 134 -17.00 -11.96 15.24
N ALA A 135 -16.75 -13.07 14.54
CA ALA A 135 -15.90 -14.12 15.09
C ALA A 135 -14.45 -13.63 15.29
N MET A 136 -13.83 -13.97 16.42
CA MET A 136 -12.45 -13.55 16.76
C MET A 136 -11.41 -13.93 15.70
N TRP A 137 -11.54 -15.10 15.07
CA TRP A 137 -10.63 -15.55 14.03
C TRP A 137 -10.67 -14.65 12.78
N PHE A 138 -11.84 -14.06 12.49
CA PHE A 138 -12.01 -13.16 11.35
C PHE A 138 -11.32 -11.81 11.60
N MET A 139 -11.44 -11.26 12.81
CA MET A 139 -10.68 -10.08 13.23
C MET A 139 -9.16 -10.32 13.14
N SER A 140 -8.71 -11.50 13.54
CA SER A 140 -7.30 -11.91 13.42
C SER A 140 -6.85 -11.98 11.95
N LEU A 141 -7.69 -12.53 11.08
CA LEU A 141 -7.42 -12.63 9.65
C LEU A 141 -7.33 -11.24 8.99
N ILE A 142 -8.26 -10.33 9.31
CA ILE A 142 -8.21 -8.94 8.83
C ILE A 142 -6.89 -8.28 9.24
N SER A 143 -6.52 -8.43 10.52
CA SER A 143 -5.27 -7.85 11.05
C SER A 143 -4.04 -8.42 10.34
N ALA A 144 -4.02 -9.72 10.06
CA ALA A 144 -2.94 -10.38 9.31
C ALA A 144 -2.85 -9.88 7.86
N VAL A 145 -3.98 -9.67 7.19
CA VAL A 145 -4.04 -9.12 5.82
C VAL A 145 -3.55 -7.67 5.80
N LEU A 146 -4.01 -6.82 6.72
CA LEU A 146 -3.56 -5.44 6.83
C LEU A 146 -2.06 -5.35 7.12
N PHE A 147 -1.55 -6.19 8.02
CA PHE A 147 -0.13 -6.26 8.30
C PHE A 147 0.67 -6.75 7.08
N GLY A 148 0.20 -7.80 6.42
CA GLY A 148 0.84 -8.37 5.22
C GLY A 148 0.90 -7.37 4.08
N THR A 149 -0.19 -6.66 3.79
CA THR A 149 -0.24 -5.60 2.76
C THR A 149 0.68 -4.44 3.10
N PHE A 150 0.77 -4.03 4.36
CA PHE A 150 1.71 -3.00 4.80
C PHE A 150 3.18 -3.42 4.60
N VAL A 151 3.54 -4.62 5.06
CA VAL A 151 4.90 -5.18 4.87
C VAL A 151 5.23 -5.32 3.39
N PHE A 152 4.28 -5.80 2.58
CA PHE A 152 4.44 -5.91 1.14
C PHE A 152 4.67 -4.54 0.49
N GLY A 153 3.87 -3.52 0.85
CA GLY A 153 4.07 -2.14 0.38
C GLY A 153 5.45 -1.59 0.72
N LEU A 154 5.97 -1.84 1.93
CA LEU A 154 7.33 -1.47 2.30
C LEU A 154 8.40 -2.20 1.48
N MET A 155 8.19 -3.47 1.15
CA MET A 155 9.10 -4.23 0.29
C MET A 155 9.12 -3.72 -1.14
N VAL A 156 7.95 -3.40 -1.70
CA VAL A 156 7.84 -2.78 -3.03
C VAL A 156 8.54 -1.42 -3.04
N MET A 157 8.25 -0.54 -2.08
CA MET A 157 8.92 0.77 -2.00
C MET A 157 10.44 0.64 -1.89
N ARG A 158 10.94 -0.28 -1.05
CA ARG A 158 12.38 -0.55 -0.96
C ARG A 158 12.95 -1.05 -2.27
N SER A 159 12.23 -1.91 -2.99
CA SER A 159 12.67 -2.46 -4.27
C SER A 159 12.71 -1.38 -5.35
N CYS A 160 11.71 -0.49 -5.40
CA CYS A 160 11.68 0.65 -6.31
C CYS A 160 12.88 1.58 -6.08
N LEU A 161 13.17 1.94 -4.82
CA LEU A 161 14.34 2.77 -4.49
C LEU A 161 15.65 2.12 -4.91
N GLN A 162 15.81 0.82 -4.66
CA GLN A 162 16.99 0.08 -5.10
C GLN A 162 17.11 0.01 -6.63
N TYR A 163 15.98 -0.05 -7.34
CA TYR A 163 15.96 -0.07 -8.79
C TYR A 163 16.37 1.30 -9.38
N GLU A 164 15.92 2.39 -8.79
CA GLU A 164 16.33 3.74 -9.20
C GLU A 164 17.84 3.95 -9.02
N ASP A 165 18.42 3.50 -7.90
CA ASP A 165 19.85 3.61 -7.64
C ASP A 165 20.69 2.84 -8.68
N LYS A 166 20.31 1.60 -8.98
CA LYS A 166 20.97 0.79 -10.02
C LYS A 166 20.84 1.42 -11.40
N THR A 167 19.66 1.95 -11.71
CA THR A 167 19.43 2.61 -13.00
C THR A 167 20.29 3.86 -13.14
N ARG A 168 20.43 4.66 -12.08
CA ARG A 168 21.32 5.83 -12.06
C ARG A 168 22.78 5.44 -12.23
N GLU A 169 23.22 4.33 -11.63
CA GLU A 169 24.58 3.83 -11.78
C GLU A 169 24.87 3.40 -13.23
N LEU A 170 23.97 2.65 -13.87
CA LEU A 170 24.10 2.25 -15.27
C LEU A 170 24.10 3.44 -16.24
N VAL A 171 23.27 4.46 -15.98
CA VAL A 171 23.27 5.71 -16.74
C VAL A 171 24.61 6.45 -16.56
N ARG A 172 25.16 6.46 -15.34
CA ARG A 172 26.47 7.08 -15.06
C ARG A 172 27.59 6.32 -15.75
N GLU A 173 27.60 4.99 -15.69
CA GLU A 173 28.61 4.15 -16.32
C GLU A 173 28.58 4.30 -17.86
N SER A 174 27.40 4.21 -18.47
CA SER A 174 27.24 4.40 -19.92
C SER A 174 27.67 5.80 -20.38
N SER A 175 27.42 6.84 -19.59
CA SER A 175 27.92 8.19 -19.86
C SER A 175 29.46 8.26 -19.84
N SER A 176 30.10 7.51 -18.94
CA SER A 176 31.56 7.46 -18.83
C SER A 176 32.21 6.74 -20.00
N ILE A 177 31.61 5.64 -20.48
CA ILE A 177 32.07 4.88 -21.65
C ILE A 177 31.93 5.74 -22.91
N ARG A 178 30.80 6.41 -23.09
CA ARG A 178 30.57 7.31 -24.23
C ARG A 178 31.55 8.50 -24.24
N ALA A 179 31.86 9.05 -23.07
CA ALA A 179 32.87 10.12 -22.96
C ALA A 179 34.28 9.63 -23.35
N ARG A 180 34.67 8.41 -22.93
CA ARG A 180 35.95 7.79 -23.33
C ARG A 180 36.00 7.51 -24.83
N ALA A 181 34.93 6.96 -25.40
CA ALA A 181 34.83 6.72 -26.84
C ALA A 181 35.01 8.02 -27.64
N ARG A 182 34.35 9.11 -27.23
CA ARG A 182 34.51 10.44 -27.87
C ARG A 182 35.95 10.97 -27.78
N ARG A 183 36.61 10.81 -26.63
CA ARG A 183 38.03 11.20 -26.47
C ARG A 183 38.95 10.40 -27.39
N SER A 184 38.73 9.10 -27.50
CA SER A 184 39.52 8.25 -28.40
C SER A 184 39.35 8.62 -29.87
N GLN A 185 38.13 8.97 -30.29
CA GLN A 185 37.85 9.45 -31.65
C GLN A 185 38.50 10.80 -31.92
N ALA A 186 38.44 11.74 -30.97
CA ALA A 186 39.09 13.05 -31.12
C ALA A 186 40.62 12.93 -31.26
N GLN A 187 41.25 12.00 -30.54
CA GLN A 187 42.70 11.72 -30.65
C GLN A 187 43.07 11.03 -31.97
N ALA A 188 42.21 10.13 -32.48
CA ALA A 188 42.43 9.52 -33.79
C ALA A 188 42.33 10.57 -34.92
N ALA A 189 41.36 11.48 -34.83
CA ALA A 189 41.19 12.57 -35.80
C ALA A 189 42.38 13.53 -35.80
N SER A 190 42.94 13.88 -34.63
CA SER A 190 44.10 14.76 -34.57
C SER A 190 45.37 14.13 -35.14
N ARG A 191 45.58 12.82 -34.95
CA ARG A 191 46.72 12.08 -35.54
C ARG A 191 46.65 12.01 -37.07
N GLY A 192 45.45 11.83 -37.64
CA GLY A 192 45.28 11.78 -39.09
C GLY A 192 45.68 13.08 -39.81
N ASN A 193 45.54 14.24 -39.15
CA ASN A 193 45.82 15.54 -39.76
C ASN A 193 47.31 15.92 -39.77
N THR A 194 48.14 15.31 -38.91
CA THR A 194 49.58 15.63 -38.81
C THR A 194 50.44 14.93 -39.87
N GLN A 195 49.93 13.90 -40.53
CA GLN A 195 50.72 13.07 -41.44
C GLN A 195 50.68 13.52 -42.91
N GLN A 196 50.05 14.67 -43.19
CA GLN A 196 49.89 15.22 -44.54
C GLN A 196 50.61 16.56 -44.71
N ALA A 197 51.84 16.66 -44.21
CA ALA A 197 52.81 17.66 -44.66
C ALA A 197 53.73 16.99 -45.69
N PRO A 198 53.46 17.16 -47.01
CA PRO A 198 54.37 16.68 -48.04
C PRO A 198 55.65 17.53 -48.05
N ASP A 199 56.80 16.85 -48.03
CA ASP A 199 58.12 17.46 -48.25
C ASP A 199 58.15 18.10 -49.64
N GLY A 200 58.42 19.41 -49.67
CA GLY A 200 58.73 20.18 -50.87
C GLY A 200 60.08 20.84 -50.72
#